data_AF-W2ZA92-F1
#
_entry.id   AF-W2ZA92-F1
#
_cell.length_a   1.000
_cell.length_b   1.000
_cell.length_c   1.000
_cell.angle_alpha   90.00
_cell.angle_beta   90.00
_cell.angle_gamma   90.00
#
_symmetry.space_group_name_H-M   'P 1'
#
loop_
_entity.id
_entity.type
_entity.pdbx_description
1 polymer ?
#
loop_
_entity_poly.entity_id
_entity_poly.type
_entity_poly.pdbx_seq_one_letter_code
_entity_poly.pdbx_strand_id
1 'polypeptide(L)'
;TAASGTLVATTITSITISEHTIRKVFPHLLSSEDPSGMSPLAQELIGKTIVMNGTARFEWDRERCRVGAIRSQSDLVTPVLGLLVSLDKVARVFSNALITPEFHCKLPGSRRGHS
;
A
#
# COMPACT_ATOMS: atom_id res chain seq x y z
N THR A 1 -27.94 21.94 -13.99
CA THR A 1 -26.91 20.92 -13.70
C THR A 1 -26.44 21.12 -12.27
N ALA A 2 -26.86 20.27 -11.33
CA ALA A 2 -26.51 20.43 -9.92
C ALA A 2 -25.10 19.88 -9.65
N ALA A 3 -24.27 20.63 -8.93
CA ALA A 3 -22.90 20.23 -8.62
C ALA A 3 -22.87 18.94 -7.76
N SER A 4 -22.10 17.95 -8.21
CA SER A 4 -21.76 16.74 -7.44
C SER A 4 -20.94 17.11 -6.20
N GLY A 5 -21.36 16.64 -5.02
CA GLY A 5 -20.66 16.91 -3.76
C GLY A 5 -19.46 15.98 -3.57
N THR A 6 -18.36 16.51 -3.05
CA THR A 6 -17.19 15.73 -2.63
C THR A 6 -16.88 16.04 -1.16
N LEU A 7 -16.66 15.01 -0.35
CA LEU A 7 -16.06 15.13 0.98
C LEU A 7 -14.66 14.51 0.95
N VAL A 8 -13.65 15.23 1.45
CA VAL A 8 -12.29 14.71 1.60
C VAL A 8 -11.94 14.68 3.08
N ALA A 9 -11.61 13.48 3.57
CA ALA A 9 -11.11 13.28 4.92
C ALA A 9 -9.60 13.00 4.88
N THR A 10 -8.86 13.50 5.86
CA THR A 10 -7.48 13.09 6.13
C THR A 10 -7.48 11.86 7.03
N THR A 11 -6.57 10.91 6.77
CA THR A 11 -6.46 9.66 7.53
C THR A 11 -5.05 9.47 8.04
N ILE A 12 -4.93 8.91 9.25
CA ILE A 12 -3.67 8.38 9.78
C ILE A 12 -3.88 6.87 9.96
N THR A 13 -3.02 6.07 9.34
CA THR A 13 -3.13 4.60 9.35
C THR A 13 -1.88 3.99 9.94
N SER A 14 -2.04 3.28 11.07
CA SER A 14 -0.97 2.54 11.73
C SER A 14 -1.09 1.05 11.42
N ILE A 15 -0.04 0.44 10.87
CA ILE A 15 -0.01 -0.99 10.53
C ILE A 15 1.32 -1.63 10.94
N THR A 16 1.25 -2.88 11.41
CA THR A 16 2.43 -3.71 11.66
C THR A 16 2.69 -4.64 10.47
N ILE A 17 3.91 -4.64 9.96
CA ILE A 17 4.32 -5.52 8.87
C ILE A 17 4.57 -6.92 9.46
N SER A 18 3.66 -7.85 9.21
CA SER A 18 3.78 -9.24 9.64
C SER A 18 4.48 -10.11 8.59
N GLU A 19 4.90 -11.32 8.97
CA GLU A 19 5.34 -12.32 7.99
C GLU A 19 4.29 -12.60 6.92
N HIS A 20 3.01 -12.61 7.30
CA HIS A 20 1.91 -12.76 6.37
C HIS A 20 1.87 -11.63 5.34
N THR A 21 2.18 -10.40 5.78
CA THR A 21 2.30 -9.23 4.89
C THR A 21 3.43 -9.45 3.89
N ILE A 22 4.60 -9.94 4.30
CA ILE A 22 5.68 -10.27 3.36
C ILE A 22 5.21 -11.29 2.33
N ARG A 23 4.62 -12.41 2.77
CA ARG A 23 4.17 -13.49 1.88
C ARG A 23 3.10 -13.06 0.87
N LYS A 24 2.23 -12.11 1.22
CA LYS A 24 1.10 -11.68 0.38
C LYS A 24 1.35 -10.40 -0.40
N VAL A 25 2.15 -9.48 0.14
CA VAL A 25 2.34 -8.13 -0.39
C VAL A 25 3.74 -7.95 -0.99
N PHE A 26 4.75 -8.59 -0.42
CA PHE A 26 6.14 -8.49 -0.88
C PHE A 26 6.72 -9.89 -1.17
N PRO A 27 6.07 -10.72 -2.00
CA PRO A 27 6.49 -12.12 -2.19
C PRO A 27 7.89 -12.24 -2.81
N HIS A 28 8.38 -11.21 -3.49
CA HIS A 28 9.73 -11.13 -4.02
C HIS A 28 10.82 -10.96 -2.95
N LEU A 29 10.44 -10.68 -1.70
CA LEU A 29 11.36 -10.62 -0.55
C LEU A 29 11.47 -11.96 0.18
N LEU A 30 10.84 -13.03 -0.32
CA LEU A 30 11.05 -14.38 0.17
C LEU A 30 12.41 -14.92 -0.33
N SER A 31 13.05 -15.76 0.48
CA SER A 31 14.30 -16.43 0.13
C SER A 31 14.14 -17.93 0.29
N SER A 32 14.64 -18.71 -0.66
CA SER A 32 14.70 -20.18 -0.53
C SER A 32 15.95 -20.66 0.21
N GLU A 33 16.94 -19.79 0.36
CA GLU A 33 18.24 -20.10 0.96
C GLU A 33 18.26 -19.89 2.48
N ASP A 34 17.33 -19.09 3.01
CA ASP A 34 17.21 -18.80 4.43
C ASP A 34 16.21 -19.75 5.10
N PRO A 35 16.52 -20.36 6.28
CA PRO A 35 15.61 -21.27 6.98
C PRO A 35 14.25 -20.67 7.34
N SER A 36 14.16 -19.34 7.53
CA SER A 36 12.88 -18.64 7.80
C SER A 36 12.03 -18.45 6.54
N GLY A 37 12.62 -18.65 5.36
CA GLY A 37 12.01 -18.33 4.07
C GLY A 37 12.01 -16.84 3.74
N MET A 38 12.68 -15.99 4.54
CA MET A 38 12.69 -14.54 4.42
C MET A 38 14.06 -14.02 4.00
N SER A 39 14.11 -13.07 3.06
CA SER A 39 15.36 -12.36 2.75
C SER A 39 15.77 -11.43 3.90
N PRO A 40 17.04 -10.99 3.96
CA PRO A 40 17.48 -10.01 4.97
C PRO A 40 16.63 -8.73 4.97
N LEU A 41 16.20 -8.27 3.79
CA LEU A 41 15.34 -7.08 3.66
C LEU A 41 13.92 -7.33 4.22
N ALA A 42 13.38 -8.56 4.08
CA ALA A 42 12.11 -8.91 4.73
C ALA A 42 12.24 -8.94 6.26
N GLN A 43 13.34 -9.48 6.78
CA GLN A 43 13.60 -9.54 8.22
C GLN A 43 13.72 -8.14 8.84
N GLU A 44 14.26 -7.14 8.12
CA GLU A 44 14.30 -5.74 8.56
C GLU A 44 12.90 -5.11 8.70
N LEU A 45 11.91 -5.59 7.92
CA LEU A 45 10.55 -5.06 7.89
C LEU A 45 9.62 -5.77 8.89
N ILE A 46 9.76 -7.08 9.07
CA ILE A 46 8.87 -7.88 9.92
C ILE A 46 8.88 -7.35 11.37
N GLY A 47 7.68 -7.21 11.93
CA GLY A 47 7.46 -6.69 13.28
C GLY A 47 7.55 -5.16 13.40
N LYS A 48 7.91 -4.43 12.33
CA LYS A 48 7.91 -2.97 12.35
C LYS A 48 6.50 -2.42 12.15
N THR A 49 6.15 -1.42 12.94
CA THR A 49 4.93 -0.64 12.76
C THR A 49 5.25 0.64 12.00
N ILE A 50 4.46 0.91 10.97
CA ILE A 50 4.51 2.15 10.20
C ILE A 50 3.24 2.95 10.38
N VAL A 51 3.38 4.26 10.37
CA VAL A 51 2.28 5.22 10.41
C VAL A 51 2.27 5.99 9.09
N MET A 52 1.18 5.86 8.35
CA MET A 52 0.99 6.49 7.04
C MET A 52 -0.03 7.63 7.15
N ASN A 53 0.26 8.73 6.48
CA ASN A 53 -0.72 9.79 6.25
C ASN A 53 -1.41 9.55 4.91
N GLY A 54 -2.70 9.84 4.86
CA GLY A 54 -3.50 9.60 3.67
C GLY A 54 -4.75 10.47 3.60
N THR A 55 -5.53 10.21 2.57
CA THR A 55 -6.82 10.85 2.36
C THR A 55 -7.85 9.84 1.88
N ALA A 56 -9.11 10.04 2.27
CA ALA A 56 -10.27 9.34 1.71
C ALA A 56 -11.24 10.35 1.11
N ARG A 57 -11.48 10.24 -0.20
CA ARG A 57 -12.43 11.05 -0.96
C ARG A 57 -13.74 10.28 -1.13
N PHE A 58 -14.83 10.86 -0.65
CA PHE A 58 -16.18 10.35 -0.79
C PHE A 58 -16.91 11.16 -1.85
N GLU A 59 -17.35 10.49 -2.90
CA GLU A 59 -18.10 11.09 -4.01
C GLU A 59 -19.59 10.81 -3.80
N TRP A 60 -20.38 11.87 -3.66
CA TRP A 60 -21.80 11.75 -3.36
C TRP A 60 -22.64 11.61 -4.63
N ASP A 61 -23.42 10.54 -4.70
CA ASP A 61 -24.46 10.33 -5.71
C ASP A 61 -25.76 10.98 -5.20
N ARG A 62 -26.10 12.15 -5.77
CA ARG A 62 -27.31 12.90 -5.43
C ARG A 62 -28.58 12.18 -5.89
N GLU A 63 -28.56 11.46 -7.01
CA GLU A 63 -29.75 10.78 -7.54
C GLU A 63 -30.17 9.61 -6.66
N ARG A 64 -29.18 8.91 -6.10
CA ARG A 64 -29.39 7.76 -5.22
C ARG A 64 -29.29 8.10 -3.73
N CYS A 65 -29.12 9.39 -3.40
CA CYS A 65 -28.96 9.91 -2.04
C CYS A 65 -27.94 9.12 -1.19
N ARG A 66 -26.80 8.74 -1.77
CA ARG A 66 -25.77 7.92 -1.09
C ARG A 66 -24.37 8.21 -1.60
N VAL A 67 -23.36 7.69 -0.92
CA VAL A 67 -21.98 7.68 -1.45
C VAL A 67 -21.93 6.75 -2.66
N GLY A 68 -21.52 7.29 -3.81
CA GLY A 68 -21.35 6.54 -5.05
C GLY A 68 -19.97 5.88 -5.17
N ALA A 69 -18.94 6.54 -4.63
CA ALA A 69 -17.58 6.01 -4.62
C ALA A 69 -16.77 6.50 -3.42
N ILE A 70 -15.81 5.69 -3.00
CA ILE A 70 -14.79 6.04 -2.02
C ILE A 70 -13.43 5.79 -2.68
N ARG A 71 -12.56 6.80 -2.67
CA ARG A 71 -11.19 6.71 -3.16
C ARG A 71 -10.24 7.06 -2.03
N SER A 72 -9.45 6.09 -1.58
CA SER A 72 -8.42 6.31 -0.57
C SER A 72 -7.02 6.28 -1.17
N GLN A 73 -6.08 6.96 -0.54
CA GLN A 73 -4.65 6.84 -0.82
C GLN A 73 -3.87 7.14 0.46
N SER A 74 -2.74 6.48 0.65
CA SER A 74 -1.85 6.71 1.79
C SER A 74 -0.38 6.64 1.35
N ASP A 75 0.47 7.48 1.91
CA ASP A 75 1.91 7.47 1.62
C ASP A 75 2.61 6.35 2.40
N LEU A 76 2.92 5.25 1.70
CA LEU A 76 3.67 4.12 2.23
C LEU A 76 5.19 4.33 2.13
N VAL A 77 5.67 5.24 1.29
CA VAL A 77 7.11 5.44 1.03
C VAL A 77 7.78 6.14 2.19
N THR A 78 7.22 7.26 2.65
CA THR A 78 7.80 8.05 3.74
C THR A 78 8.07 7.22 4.99
N PRO A 79 7.12 6.42 5.52
CA PRO A 79 7.41 5.64 6.71
C PRO A 79 8.35 4.45 6.45
N VAL A 80 8.32 3.82 5.27
CA VAL A 80 9.26 2.73 4.94
C VAL A 80 10.69 3.28 4.76
N LEU A 81 10.85 4.47 4.20
CA LEU A 81 12.14 5.18 4.16
C LEU A 81 12.63 5.51 5.56
N GLY A 82 11.75 5.94 6.46
CA GLY A 82 12.09 6.16 7.87
C GLY A 82 12.55 4.88 8.59
N LEU A 83 12.02 3.71 8.21
CA LEU A 83 12.45 2.43 8.78
C LEU A 83 13.82 1.96 8.26
N LEU A 84 14.05 2.06 6.94
CA LEU A 84 15.21 1.44 6.29
C LEU A 84 16.39 2.41 6.11
N VAL A 85 16.13 3.72 6.17
CA VAL A 85 17.12 4.81 6.02
C VAL A 85 17.99 4.63 4.77
N SER A 86 17.41 4.06 3.70
CA SER A 86 18.11 3.76 2.45
C SER A 86 17.12 3.74 1.28
N LEU A 87 17.29 4.68 0.34
CA LEU A 87 16.45 4.76 -0.86
C LEU A 87 16.59 3.52 -1.73
N ASP A 88 17.78 2.92 -1.82
CA ASP A 88 18.00 1.68 -2.58
C ASP A 88 17.20 0.51 -2.01
N LYS A 89 17.20 0.35 -0.68
CA LYS A 89 16.38 -0.68 -0.02
C LYS A 89 14.90 -0.41 -0.24
N VAL A 90 14.45 0.84 -0.10
CA VAL A 90 13.06 1.24 -0.36
C VAL A 90 12.64 0.91 -1.79
N ALA A 91 13.46 1.25 -2.79
CA ALA A 91 13.19 0.93 -4.19
C ALA A 91 13.04 -0.60 -4.40
N ARG A 92 13.90 -1.40 -3.75
CA ARG A 92 13.81 -2.86 -3.78
C ARG A 92 12.52 -3.38 -3.14
N VAL A 93 12.07 -2.81 -2.02
CA VAL A 93 10.79 -3.17 -1.38
C VAL A 93 9.64 -3.00 -2.37
N PHE A 94 9.57 -1.89 -3.11
CA PHE A 94 8.44 -1.59 -3.99
C PHE A 94 8.54 -2.17 -5.41
N SER A 95 9.73 -2.55 -5.87
CA SER A 95 10.00 -2.98 -7.26
C SER A 95 9.02 -4.04 -7.80
N ASN A 96 8.78 -5.10 -7.02
CA ASN A 96 7.89 -6.21 -7.39
C ASN A 96 6.79 -6.44 -6.34
N ALA A 97 6.49 -5.41 -5.55
CA ALA A 97 5.43 -5.49 -4.55
C ALA A 97 4.05 -5.62 -5.21
N LEU A 98 3.17 -6.35 -4.55
CA LEU A 98 1.75 -6.45 -4.88
C LEU A 98 0.93 -5.32 -4.24
N ILE A 99 1.59 -4.29 -3.73
CA ILE A 99 1.01 -3.02 -3.30
C ILE A 99 1.71 -1.87 -4.03
N THR A 100 1.01 -0.76 -4.23
CA THR A 100 1.62 0.48 -4.74
C THR A 100 2.15 1.34 -3.59
N PRO A 101 3.07 2.29 -3.88
CA PRO A 101 3.48 3.34 -2.94
C PRO A 101 2.33 4.12 -2.28
N GLU A 102 1.18 4.22 -2.96
CA GLU A 102 -0.04 4.90 -2.50
C GLU A 102 -0.97 4.00 -1.67
N PHE A 103 -0.48 2.83 -1.25
CA PHE A 103 -1.18 1.86 -0.41
C PHE A 103 -2.37 1.15 -1.11
N HIS A 104 -2.25 0.87 -2.41
CA HIS A 104 -3.27 0.12 -3.17
C HIS A 104 -2.80 -1.30 -3.49
N CYS A 105 -3.56 -2.32 -3.07
CA CYS A 105 -3.28 -3.70 -3.45
C CYS A 105 -3.52 -3.92 -4.95
N LYS A 106 -2.55 -4.49 -5.64
CA LYS A 106 -2.67 -4.90 -7.04
C LYS A 106 -3.54 -6.15 -7.09
N LEU A 107 -4.74 -6.05 -7.65
CA LEU A 107 -5.60 -7.21 -7.86
C LEU A 107 -4.97 -8.16 -8.88
N PRO A 108 -4.93 -9.48 -8.62
CA PRO A 108 -4.53 -10.46 -9.63
C PRO A 108 -5.56 -10.43 -10.77
N GLY A 109 -5.18 -9.92 -11.94
CA GLY A 109 -6.04 -9.97 -13.15
C GLY A 109 -6.06 -8.74 -14.04
N SER A 110 -5.49 -7.59 -13.64
CA SER A 110 -5.32 -6.46 -14.57
C SER A 110 -4.11 -6.72 -15.48
N ARG A 111 -4.30 -7.60 -16.48
CA ARG A 111 -3.43 -7.63 -17.67
C ARG A 111 -3.49 -6.24 -18.28
N ARG A 112 -2.38 -5.49 -18.24
CA ARG A 112 -2.21 -4.35 -19.15
C ARG A 112 -2.28 -4.95 -20.55
N GLY A 113 -3.32 -4.63 -21.30
CA GLY A 113 -3.31 -4.86 -22.74
C GLY A 113 -2.10 -4.13 -23.30
N HIS A 114 -1.13 -4.88 -23.80
CA HIS A 114 -0.20 -4.36 -24.78
C HIS A 114 -0.88 -4.59 -26.11
N SER A 115 -1.32 -3.47 -26.70
CA SER A 115 -1.60 -3.38 -28.13
C SER A 115 -0.30 -3.35 -28.92
#